data_AF-A0A4D7CCE5-F1
#
_entry.id   AF-A0A4D7CCE5-F1
#
_cell.length_a   1.000
_cell.length_b   1.000
_cell.length_c   1.000
_cell.angle_alpha   90.00
_cell.angle_beta   90.00
_cell.angle_gamma   90.00
#
_symmetry.space_group_name_H-M   'P 1'
#
loop_
_entity.id
_entity.type
_entity.pdbx_description
1 polymer ?
#
loop_
_entity_poly.entity_id
_entity_poly.type
_entity_poly.pdbx_seq_one_letter_code
_entity_poly.pdbx_strand_id
1 'polypeptide(L)'
;MLIAILTLMVIYVTMVYGPIAALLVELFPTNIRYTSMSLPYHIGNGWFGGFLPTTSFAMVAATGDIYYGLWYPVVVAAATFVLGLLFLPETFKRTID
;
A
#
# COMPACT_ATOMS: atom_id res chain seq x y z
N MET A 1 -26.80 8.12 -0.56
CA MET A 1 -25.72 8.08 -1.56
C MET A 1 -24.33 8.19 -0.94
N LEU A 2 -24.01 9.26 -0.19
CA LEU A 2 -22.70 9.44 0.46
C LEU A 2 -22.28 8.25 1.35
N ILE A 3 -23.15 7.83 2.28
CA ILE A 3 -22.86 6.70 3.19
C ILE A 3 -22.53 5.44 2.40
N ALA A 4 -23.28 5.12 1.34
CA ALA A 4 -23.03 3.93 0.52
C ALA A 4 -21.65 3.98 -0.17
N ILE A 5 -21.24 5.14 -0.69
CA ILE A 5 -19.92 5.31 -1.31
C ILE A 5 -18.81 5.16 -0.26
N LEU A 6 -18.96 5.79 0.91
CA LEU A 6 -17.99 5.67 2.00
C LEU A 6 -17.90 4.22 2.49
N THR A 7 -19.02 3.53 2.67
CA THR A 7 -19.05 2.11 3.03
C THR A 7 -18.32 1.26 2.01
N LEU A 8 -18.54 1.48 0.71
CA LEU A 8 -17.83 0.77 -0.35
C LEU A 8 -16.31 1.01 -0.28
N MET A 9 -15.89 2.26 -0.06
CA MET A 9 -14.47 2.58 0.10
C MET A 9 -13.86 1.93 1.34
N VAL A 10 -14.58 1.90 2.47
CA VAL A 10 -14.13 1.22 3.69
C VAL A 10 -13.96 -0.28 3.43
N ILE A 11 -14.87 -0.92 2.68
CA ILE A 11 -14.71 -2.34 2.29
C ILE A 11 -13.43 -2.55 1.48
N TYR A 12 -13.13 -1.66 0.52
CA TYR A 12 -11.89 -1.75 -0.25
C TYR A 12 -10.65 -1.58 0.63
N VAL A 13 -10.68 -0.66 1.59
CA VAL A 13 -9.59 -0.47 2.53
C VAL A 13 -9.40 -1.72 3.42
N THR A 14 -10.48 -2.28 3.96
CA THR A 14 -10.37 -3.43 4.88
C THR A 14 -9.89 -4.71 4.18
N MET A 15 -10.28 -4.94 2.92
CA MET A 15 -9.78 -6.05 2.11
C MET A 15 -8.27 -6.02 1.90
N VAL A 16 -7.64 -4.84 1.98
CA VAL A 16 -6.20 -4.69 1.82
C VAL A 16 -5.50 -4.70 3.18
N TYR A 17 -6.03 -3.99 4.18
CA TYR A 17 -5.41 -3.90 5.51
C TYR A 17 -5.37 -5.23 6.26
N GLY A 18 -6.40 -6.07 6.13
CA GLY A 18 -6.47 -7.38 6.79
C GLY A 18 -5.32 -8.31 6.37
N PRO A 19 -5.18 -8.61 5.06
CA PRO A 19 -4.10 -9.46 4.56
C PRO A 19 -2.70 -8.89 4.80
N ILE A 20 -2.50 -7.57 4.67
CA ILE A 20 -1.19 -6.95 4.91
C ILE A 20 -0.72 -7.18 6.35
N ALA A 21 -1.62 -7.03 7.33
CA ALA A 21 -1.27 -7.26 8.72
C ALA A 21 -0.84 -8.73 8.97
N ALA A 22 -1.57 -9.69 8.42
CA ALA A 22 -1.23 -11.12 8.54
C ALA A 22 0.12 -11.44 7.87
N LEU A 23 0.31 -10.99 6.63
CA LEU A 23 1.55 -11.20 5.88
C LEU A 23 2.79 -10.66 6.62
N LEU A 24 2.71 -9.45 7.17
CA LEU A 24 3.84 -8.88 7.91
C LEU A 24 4.14 -9.63 9.22
N VAL A 25 3.13 -10.20 9.88
CA VAL A 25 3.34 -11.09 11.04
C VAL A 25 4.09 -12.36 10.62
N GLU A 26 3.78 -12.87 9.43
CA GLU A 26 4.31 -14.14 8.94
C GLU A 26 5.73 -14.04 8.33
N LEU A 27 6.17 -12.83 7.96
CA LEU A 27 7.48 -12.61 7.36
C LEU A 27 8.61 -12.45 8.38
N PHE A 28 8.29 -12.04 9.62
CA PHE A 28 9.30 -11.65 10.61
C PHE A 28 9.24 -12.52 11.89
N PRO A 29 10.41 -12.90 12.44
CA PRO A 29 10.49 -13.67 13.68
C PRO A 29 9.96 -12.86 14.87
N THR A 30 9.48 -13.59 15.88
CA THR A 30 8.67 -13.04 16.97
C THR A 30 9.38 -11.95 17.77
N ASN A 31 10.70 -12.03 17.91
CA ASN A 31 11.54 -11.12 18.69
C ASN A 31 11.73 -9.71 18.09
N ILE A 32 11.63 -9.56 16.76
CA ILE A 32 11.83 -8.27 16.06
C ILE A 32 10.57 -7.79 15.32
N ARG A 33 9.53 -8.61 15.30
CA ARG A 33 8.31 -8.42 14.51
C ARG A 33 7.74 -7.00 14.56
N TYR A 34 7.62 -6.41 15.75
CA TYR A 34 7.03 -5.07 15.91
C TYR A 34 7.86 -3.98 15.22
N THR A 35 9.18 -4.00 15.41
CA THR A 35 10.11 -3.07 14.75
C THR A 35 10.14 -3.31 13.24
N SER A 36 10.19 -4.57 12.82
CA SER A 36 10.24 -4.95 11.40
C SER A 36 8.95 -4.68 10.65
N MET A 37 7.78 -4.68 11.30
CA MET A 37 6.49 -4.26 10.71
C MET A 37 6.42 -2.75 10.47
N SER A 38 6.96 -1.97 11.41
CA SER A 38 6.89 -0.51 11.38
C SER A 38 7.67 0.07 10.20
N LEU A 39 8.80 -0.54 9.84
CA LEU A 39 9.66 -0.08 8.75
C LEU A 39 8.96 -0.06 7.36
N PRO A 40 8.44 -1.17 6.82
CA PRO A 40 7.73 -1.17 5.55
C PRO A 40 6.46 -0.31 5.62
N TYR A 41 5.79 -0.27 6.77
CA TYR A 41 4.61 0.59 6.96
C TYR A 41 4.96 2.08 6.82
N HIS A 42 6.00 2.57 7.49
CA HIS A 42 6.39 3.98 7.43
C HIS A 42 7.10 4.36 6.13
N ILE A 43 7.87 3.46 5.53
CA ILE A 43 8.44 3.73 4.20
C ILE A 43 7.31 3.81 3.17
N GLY A 44 6.39 2.85 3.18
CA GLY A 44 5.22 2.81 2.32
C GLY A 44 4.37 4.07 2.43
N ASN A 45 3.87 4.36 3.64
CA ASN A 45 3.01 5.51 3.88
C ASN A 45 3.75 6.84 3.78
N GLY A 46 4.97 6.91 4.29
CA GLY A 46 5.75 8.14 4.37
C GLY A 46 6.24 8.61 3.01
N TRP A 47 6.89 7.74 2.24
CA TRP A 47 7.43 8.13 0.94
C TRP A 47 6.33 8.11 -0.13
N PHE A 48 5.75 6.95 -0.42
CA PHE A 48 4.80 6.85 -1.53
C PHE A 48 3.49 7.58 -1.24
N GLY A 49 2.95 7.46 -0.02
CA GLY A 49 1.76 8.18 0.40
C GLY A 49 2.00 9.67 0.59
N GLY A 50 3.09 10.05 1.27
CA GLY A 50 3.42 11.44 1.57
C GLY A 50 3.72 12.28 0.33
N PHE A 51 4.36 11.71 -0.69
CA PHE A 51 4.63 12.42 -1.96
C PHE A 51 3.46 12.41 -2.93
N LEU A 52 2.39 11.67 -2.66
CA LEU A 52 1.21 11.60 -3.54
C LEU A 52 0.64 12.99 -3.83
N PRO A 53 0.30 13.84 -2.84
CA PRO A 53 -0.32 15.13 -3.13
C PRO A 53 0.60 16.02 -3.96
N THR A 54 1.86 16.18 -3.54
CA THR A 54 2.82 17.07 -4.22
C THR A 54 3.09 16.63 -5.65
N THR A 55 3.25 15.32 -5.88
CA THR A 55 3.51 14.78 -7.23
C THR A 55 2.27 14.85 -8.09
N SER A 56 1.10 14.45 -7.58
CA SER A 56 -0.17 14.55 -8.31
C SER A 56 -0.48 16.00 -8.71
N PHE A 57 -0.26 16.97 -7.81
CA PHE A 57 -0.45 18.40 -8.15
C PHE A 57 0.54 18.86 -9.21
N ALA A 58 1.82 18.50 -9.10
CA ALA A 58 2.83 18.85 -10.11
C ALA A 58 2.48 18.25 -11.49
N MET A 59 2.01 17.00 -11.52
CA MET A 59 1.55 16.32 -12.74
C MET A 59 0.36 17.03 -13.40
N VAL A 60 -0.64 17.43 -12.61
CA VAL A 60 -1.79 18.20 -13.10
C VAL A 60 -1.34 19.57 -13.61
N ALA A 61 -0.47 20.28 -12.88
CA ALA A 61 0.04 21.58 -13.28
C ALA A 61 0.86 21.52 -14.58
N ALA A 62 1.63 20.46 -14.79
CA ALA A 62 2.44 20.27 -15.99
C ALA A 62 1.61 19.89 -17.23
N THR A 63 0.50 19.17 -17.06
CA THR A 63 -0.33 18.67 -18.18
C THR A 63 -1.56 19.52 -18.45
N GLY A 64 -2.03 20.29 -17.47
CA GLY A 64 -3.31 21.01 -17.52
C GLY A 64 -4.54 20.11 -17.32
N ASP A 65 -4.37 18.79 -17.19
CA ASP A 65 -5.45 17.83 -16.96
C ASP A 65 -5.55 17.47 -15.48
N ILE A 66 -6.70 17.78 -14.87
CA ILE A 66 -7.00 17.52 -13.46
C ILE A 66 -6.99 16.03 -13.11
N TYR A 67 -7.22 15.15 -14.09
CA TYR A 67 -7.23 13.71 -13.88
C TYR A 67 -5.84 13.09 -13.97
N TYR A 68 -4.86 13.80 -14.53
CA TYR A 68 -3.54 13.24 -14.77
C TYR A 68 -2.82 12.84 -13.47
N GLY A 69 -3.08 13.56 -12.37
CA GLY A 69 -2.58 13.22 -11.04
C GLY A 69 -3.05 11.86 -10.49
N LEU A 70 -4.11 11.26 -11.06
CA LEU A 70 -4.59 9.92 -10.71
C LEU A 70 -3.64 8.83 -11.18
N TRP A 71 -2.75 9.11 -12.14
CA TRP A 71 -1.76 8.12 -12.60
C TRP A 71 -0.71 7.81 -11.53
N TYR A 72 -0.42 8.72 -10.61
CA TYR A 72 0.55 8.47 -9.53
C TYR A 72 0.19 7.22 -8.69
N PRO A 73 -0.98 7.15 -8.04
CA PRO A 73 -1.34 5.96 -7.26
C PRO A 73 -1.50 4.71 -8.13
N VAL A 74 -1.95 4.86 -9.39
CA VAL A 74 -2.09 3.72 -10.32
C VAL A 74 -0.72 3.09 -10.63
N VAL A 75 0.28 3.91 -10.97
CA VAL A 75 1.63 3.43 -11.27
C VAL A 75 2.28 2.82 -10.04
N VAL A 76 2.14 3.46 -8.87
CA VAL A 76 2.67 2.91 -7.61
C VAL A 76 2.01 1.57 -7.28
N ALA A 77 0.69 1.45 -7.41
CA ALA A 77 -0.04 0.22 -7.16
C ALA A 77 0.32 -0.91 -8.15
N ALA A 78 0.50 -0.58 -9.43
CA ALA A 78 0.95 -1.55 -10.43
C ALA A 78 2.38 -2.03 -10.14
N ALA A 79 3.27 -1.11 -9.75
CA ALA A 79 4.63 -1.46 -9.35
C ALA A 79 4.65 -2.36 -8.11
N THR A 80 3.87 -2.05 -7.06
CA THR A 80 3.78 -2.90 -5.87
C THR A 80 3.18 -4.26 -6.17
N PHE A 81 2.19 -4.36 -7.07
CA PHE A 81 1.65 -5.63 -7.53
C PHE A 81 2.71 -6.50 -8.22
N VAL A 82 3.44 -5.93 -9.19
CA VAL A 82 4.51 -6.65 -9.91
C VAL A 82 5.63 -7.08 -8.96
N LEU A 83 6.09 -6.17 -8.09
CA LEU A 83 7.14 -6.47 -7.12
C LEU A 83 6.69 -7.52 -6.10
N GLY A 84 5.45 -7.41 -5.61
CA GLY A 84 4.86 -8.41 -4.71
C GLY A 84 4.79 -9.78 -5.36
N LEU A 85 4.34 -9.85 -6.62
CA LEU A 85 4.21 -11.11 -7.36
C LEU A 85 5.56 -11.80 -7.62
N LEU A 86 6.64 -11.03 -7.77
CA LEU A 86 7.98 -11.56 -8.07
C LEU A 86 8.83 -11.86 -6.82
N PHE A 87 8.73 -11.04 -5.77
CA PHE A 87 9.67 -11.07 -4.65
C PHE A 87 9.04 -11.50 -3.32
N LEU A 88 7.72 -11.45 -3.18
CA LEU A 88 7.07 -11.82 -1.93
C LEU A 88 7.00 -13.35 -1.82
N PRO A 89 7.57 -13.95 -0.76
CA PRO A 89 7.49 -15.40 -0.57
C PRO A 89 6.08 -15.80 -0.13
N GLU A 90 5.66 -17.00 -0.55
CA GLU A 90 4.47 -17.65 0.00
C GLU A 90 4.71 -17.98 1.49
N THR A 91 3.77 -17.57 2.34
CA THR A 91 3.86 -17.71 3.80
C THR A 91 2.94 -18.81 4.35
N PHE A 92 2.03 -19.35 3.55
CA PHE A 92 1.12 -20.42 3.96
C PHE A 92 1.90 -21.66 4.45
N LYS A 93 1.76 -21.97 5.76
CA LYS A 93 2.43 -23.05 6.51
C LYS A 93 3.94 -22.88 6.76
N ARG A 94 4.49 -21.69 6.54
CA ARG A 94 5.88 -21.41 6.91
C ARG A 94 6.02 -21.38 8.44
N THR A 95 6.94 -22.17 8.98
CA THR A 95 7.29 -22.12 10.41
C THR A 95 8.24 -20.94 10.62
N ILE A 96 7.93 -20.11 11.62
CA ILE A 96 8.66 -18.88 11.95
C ILE A 96 8.96 -18.99 13.44
N ASP A 97 10.24 -18.95 13.79
CA ASP A 97 10.69 -19.01 15.18
C ASP A 97 10.43 -17.67 15.92
#